data_AF-A0A8H3ABK4-F1
#
_entry.id   AF-A0A8H3ABK4-F1
#
_cell.length_a   1.000
_cell.length_b   1.000
_cell.length_c   1.000
_cell.angle_alpha   90.00
_cell.angle_beta   90.00
_cell.angle_gamma   90.00
#
_symmetry.space_group_name_H-M   'P 1'
#
loop_
_entity.id
_entity.type
_entity.pdbx_description
1 polymer ?
#
loop_
_entity_poly.entity_id
_entity_poly.type
_entity_poly.pdbx_seq_one_letter_code
_entity_poly.pdbx_strand_id
1 'polypeptide(L)'
;MGLVLGADIKWQHDQGVPDYEIIQGLYESAGFDINNLKPTDAFTLEDLSNYLAYRRAHSKAFNGQYIMNKNGKTFGCINSAMAYIAFGGNAADLKTWLLEERIPDGWEPKNRSLYGVTIKKLNGLASQIEKGISRAGNLEAKVLKDGAGKHMHQGKELQADRH
;
A
#
# COMPACT_ATOMS: atom_id res chain seq x y z
N MET A 1 -0.97 -0.05 12.99
CA MET A 1 -1.13 -0.58 11.63
C MET A 1 -2.30 0.16 11.01
N GLY A 2 -2.04 1.41 10.60
CA GLY A 2 -2.93 2.18 9.74
C GLY A 2 -2.95 1.59 8.33
N LEU A 3 -3.67 2.23 7.41
CA LEU A 3 -3.80 1.80 6.02
C LEU A 3 -2.47 1.41 5.37
N VAL A 4 -2.55 0.56 4.35
CA VAL A 4 -1.47 -0.07 3.54
C VAL A 4 -0.36 0.89 3.05
N LEU A 5 -0.59 2.21 3.14
CA LEU A 5 0.24 3.25 2.56
C LEU A 5 0.73 4.28 3.59
N GLY A 6 0.42 4.09 4.88
CA GLY A 6 0.99 4.88 5.97
C GLY A 6 2.28 4.24 6.50
N ALA A 7 3.19 5.06 7.02
CA ALA A 7 4.37 4.57 7.74
C ALA A 7 3.97 3.95 9.07
N ASP A 8 4.78 3.01 9.60
CA ASP A 8 4.52 2.47 10.93
C ASP A 8 4.63 3.59 11.99
N ILE A 9 3.96 3.40 13.12
CA ILE A 9 3.91 4.38 14.23
C ILE A 9 5.29 4.80 14.75
N LYS A 10 6.31 3.94 14.55
CA LYS A 10 7.71 4.26 14.84
C LYS A 10 8.22 5.50 14.11
N TRP A 11 7.77 5.72 12.87
CA TRP A 11 8.26 6.78 11.99
C TRP A 11 7.23 7.90 11.79
N GLN A 12 5.94 7.58 11.88
CA GLN A 12 4.86 8.54 11.77
C GLN A 12 3.83 8.29 12.87
N HIS A 13 3.83 9.17 13.88
CA HIS A 13 2.91 9.05 15.02
C HIS A 13 1.45 9.22 14.60
N ASP A 14 1.18 10.13 13.66
CA ASP A 14 -0.15 10.31 13.10
C ASP A 14 -0.39 9.37 11.92
N GLN A 15 -1.01 8.23 12.22
CA GLN A 15 -1.35 7.18 11.24
C GLN A 15 -2.41 7.59 10.22
N GLY A 16 -3.01 8.78 10.34
CA GLY A 16 -3.94 9.35 9.36
C GLY A 16 -3.25 10.09 8.22
N VAL A 17 -1.96 10.41 8.34
CA VAL A 17 -1.24 11.17 7.30
C VAL A 17 -0.75 10.23 6.18
N PRO A 18 -1.10 10.51 4.90
CA PRO A 18 -0.53 9.78 3.78
C PRO A 18 1.00 9.94 3.71
N ASP A 19 1.71 8.84 3.48
CA ASP A 19 3.16 8.86 3.30
C ASP A 19 3.52 8.84 1.81
N TYR A 20 4.03 9.98 1.31
CA TYR A 20 4.39 10.12 -0.10
C TYR A 20 5.46 9.13 -0.55
N GLU A 21 6.47 8.83 0.27
CA GLU A 21 7.57 7.94 -0.11
C GLU A 21 7.10 6.48 -0.23
N ILE A 22 6.22 6.05 0.68
CA ILE A 22 5.58 4.74 0.61
C ILE A 22 4.66 4.67 -0.60
N ILE A 23 3.83 5.69 -0.81
CA ILE A 23 2.93 5.72 -1.96
C ILE A 23 3.75 5.69 -3.25
N GLN A 24 4.78 6.52 -3.40
CA GLN A 24 5.71 6.49 -4.53
C GLN A 24 6.33 5.11 -4.72
N GLY A 25 6.77 4.46 -3.63
CA GLY A 25 7.32 3.12 -3.68
C GLY A 25 6.37 2.06 -4.23
N LEU A 26 5.06 2.19 -3.99
CA LEU A 26 4.05 1.33 -4.63
C LEU A 26 4.10 1.48 -6.15
N TYR A 27 4.07 2.71 -6.66
CA TYR A 27 4.12 2.99 -8.11
C TYR A 27 5.40 2.45 -8.73
N GLU A 28 6.56 2.76 -8.13
CA GLU A 28 7.85 2.30 -8.63
C GLU A 28 7.97 0.78 -8.63
N SER A 29 7.42 0.10 -7.61
CA SER A 29 7.43 -1.35 -7.54
C SER A 29 6.63 -2.03 -8.66
N ALA A 30 5.63 -1.33 -9.21
CA ALA A 30 4.83 -1.76 -10.36
C ALA A 30 5.40 -1.25 -11.70
N GLY A 31 6.53 -0.54 -11.68
CA GLY A 31 7.16 0.03 -12.87
C GLY A 31 6.51 1.32 -13.38
N PHE A 32 5.72 2.01 -12.55
CA PHE A 32 5.09 3.27 -12.89
C PHE A 32 5.91 4.47 -12.41
N ASP A 33 5.92 5.53 -13.22
CA ASP A 33 6.34 6.86 -12.79
C ASP A 33 5.11 7.63 -12.30
N ILE A 34 5.03 7.85 -10.98
CA ILE A 34 3.90 8.55 -10.35
C ILE A 34 3.67 9.95 -10.92
N ASN A 35 4.69 10.60 -11.50
CA ASN A 35 4.59 11.93 -12.09
C ASN A 35 4.24 11.90 -13.58
N ASN A 36 4.26 10.73 -14.21
CA ASN A 36 4.02 10.56 -15.64
C ASN A 36 3.16 9.31 -15.94
N LEU A 37 2.01 9.23 -15.27
CA LEU A 37 1.07 8.12 -15.40
C LEU A 37 0.31 8.18 -16.73
N LYS A 38 0.19 7.03 -17.38
CA LYS A 38 -0.62 6.87 -18.59
C LYS A 38 -2.04 6.46 -18.23
N PRO A 39 -3.05 6.80 -19.05
CA PRO A 39 -4.44 6.36 -18.81
C PRO A 39 -4.60 4.83 -18.72
N THR A 40 -3.69 4.07 -19.34
CA THR A 40 -3.68 2.61 -19.35
C THR A 40 -2.95 1.99 -18.16
N ASP A 41 -2.24 2.79 -17.35
CA ASP A 41 -1.48 2.27 -16.22
C ASP A 41 -2.46 1.82 -15.14
N ALA A 42 -2.37 0.54 -14.79
CA ALA A 42 -3.23 -0.08 -13.81
C ALA A 42 -2.46 -1.10 -12.99
N PHE A 43 -2.54 -0.96 -11.67
CA PHE A 43 -2.03 -1.95 -10.74
C PHE A 43 -2.81 -3.25 -10.90
N THR A 44 -2.09 -4.36 -10.93
CA THR A 44 -2.64 -5.70 -10.78
C THR A 44 -2.71 -6.08 -9.29
N LEU A 45 -3.45 -7.15 -8.98
CA LEU A 45 -3.42 -7.74 -7.64
C LEU A 45 -2.01 -8.24 -7.27
N GLU A 46 -1.21 -8.63 -8.25
CA GLU A 46 0.16 -9.09 -8.03
C GLU A 46 1.07 -7.93 -7.64
N ASP A 47 0.94 -6.76 -8.26
CA ASP A 47 1.69 -5.55 -7.88
C ASP A 47 1.41 -5.17 -6.42
N LEU A 48 0.12 -5.13 -6.05
CA LEU A 48 -0.30 -4.88 -4.67
C LEU A 48 0.25 -5.93 -3.70
N SER A 49 0.26 -7.20 -4.10
CA SER A 49 0.80 -8.30 -3.29
C SER A 49 2.31 -8.17 -3.08
N ASN A 50 3.05 -7.88 -4.14
CA ASN A 50 4.50 -7.75 -4.10
C ASN A 50 4.93 -6.56 -3.25
N TYR A 51 4.25 -5.42 -3.40
CA TYR A 51 4.54 -4.25 -2.59
C TYR A 51 4.18 -4.46 -1.12
N LEU A 52 3.03 -5.08 -0.82
CA LEU A 52 2.68 -5.46 0.55
C LEU A 52 3.70 -6.42 1.16
N ALA A 53 4.17 -7.42 0.42
CA ALA A 53 5.21 -8.33 0.90
C ALA A 53 6.49 -7.57 1.25
N TYR A 54 6.89 -6.63 0.38
CA TYR A 54 8.03 -5.76 0.62
C TYR A 54 7.86 -4.91 1.88
N ARG A 55 6.71 -4.26 2.06
CA ARG A 55 6.39 -3.44 3.24
C ARG A 55 6.44 -4.26 4.53
N ARG A 56 5.86 -5.47 4.53
CA ARG A 56 5.90 -6.38 5.68
C ARG A 56 7.34 -6.77 6.05
N ALA A 57 8.17 -7.07 5.05
CA ALA A 57 9.58 -7.39 5.26
C ALA A 57 10.37 -6.16 5.77
N HIS A 58 10.11 -4.98 5.21
CA HIS A 58 10.76 -3.72 5.61
C HIS A 58 10.43 -3.38 7.06
N SER A 59 9.15 -3.38 7.43
CA SER A 59 8.72 -3.19 8.82
C SER A 59 9.35 -4.22 9.76
N LYS A 60 9.38 -5.50 9.38
CA LYS A 60 10.02 -6.54 10.20
C LYS A 60 11.53 -6.31 10.39
N ALA A 61 12.22 -5.85 9.36
CA ALA A 61 13.67 -5.61 9.40
C ALA A 61 14.05 -4.34 10.18
N PHE A 62 13.26 -3.26 10.04
CA PHE A 62 13.65 -1.93 10.51
C PHE A 62 12.79 -1.37 11.64
N ASN A 63 11.65 -1.99 11.98
CA ASN A 63 10.82 -1.61 13.12
C ASN A 63 10.91 -2.65 14.24
N GLY A 64 11.72 -2.36 15.27
CA GLY A 64 11.85 -3.22 16.46
C GLY A 64 10.56 -3.37 17.28
N GLN A 65 9.52 -2.59 16.98
CA GLN A 65 8.18 -2.68 17.59
C GLN A 65 7.17 -3.35 16.63
N TYR A 66 7.63 -3.97 15.54
CA TYR A 66 6.76 -4.58 14.55
C TYR A 66 5.93 -5.72 15.16
N ILE A 67 4.61 -5.60 15.03
CA ILE A 67 3.65 -6.61 15.45
C ILE A 67 2.73 -6.90 14.27
N MET A 68 2.61 -8.17 13.89
CA MET A 68 1.68 -8.60 12.85
C MET A 68 0.94 -9.86 13.28
N ASN A 69 -0.28 -9.68 13.77
CA ASN A 69 -1.20 -10.77 14.08
C ASN A 69 -2.05 -11.14 12.84
N LYS A 70 -2.78 -12.26 12.91
CA LYS A 70 -3.62 -12.75 11.80
C LYS A 70 -4.64 -11.71 11.32
N ASN A 71 -5.24 -10.95 12.24
CA ASN A 71 -6.23 -9.92 11.90
C ASN A 71 -5.58 -8.77 11.12
N GLY A 72 -4.41 -8.29 11.57
CA GLY A 72 -3.66 -7.23 10.90
C GLY A 72 -3.25 -7.59 9.47
N LYS A 73 -2.86 -8.85 9.22
CA LYS A 73 -2.60 -9.35 7.86
C LYS A 73 -3.82 -9.21 6.96
N THR A 74 -4.97 -9.69 7.44
CA THR A 74 -6.23 -9.66 6.73
C THR A 74 -6.71 -8.24 6.46
N PHE A 75 -6.61 -7.33 7.44
CA PHE A 75 -7.02 -5.93 7.28
C PHE A 75 -6.26 -5.22 6.17
N GLY A 76 -4.93 -5.39 6.10
CA GLY A 76 -4.14 -4.82 5.02
C GLY A 76 -4.60 -5.31 3.64
N CYS A 77 -4.82 -6.62 3.51
CA CYS A 77 -5.29 -7.21 2.25
C CYS A 77 -6.70 -6.76 1.85
N ILE A 78 -7.61 -6.59 2.83
CA ILE A 78 -8.95 -6.07 2.58
C ILE A 78 -8.90 -4.63 2.09
N ASN A 79 -8.08 -3.76 2.70
CA ASN A 79 -7.96 -2.36 2.28
C ASN A 79 -7.42 -2.25 0.85
N SER A 80 -6.39 -3.05 0.49
CA SER A 80 -5.91 -3.13 -0.89
C SER A 80 -6.96 -3.67 -1.86
N ALA A 81 -7.72 -4.67 -1.46
CA ALA A 81 -8.81 -5.22 -2.28
C ALA A 81 -9.95 -4.21 -2.49
N MET A 82 -10.28 -3.40 -1.47
CA MET A 82 -11.25 -2.31 -1.59
C MET A 82 -10.79 -1.26 -2.60
N ALA A 83 -9.54 -0.79 -2.47
CA ALA A 83 -8.94 0.15 -3.42
C ALA A 83 -8.97 -0.40 -4.85
N TYR A 84 -8.55 -1.66 -5.03
CA TYR A 84 -8.57 -2.33 -6.33
C TYR A 84 -9.98 -2.44 -6.92
N ILE A 85 -10.98 -2.82 -6.13
CA ILE A 85 -12.37 -2.93 -6.62
C ILE A 85 -12.95 -1.57 -6.99
N ALA A 86 -12.73 -0.55 -6.16
CA ALA A 86 -13.30 0.77 -6.36
C ALA A 86 -12.73 1.41 -7.64
N PHE A 87 -11.40 1.42 -7.76
CA PHE A 87 -10.68 2.13 -8.82
C PHE A 87 -10.29 1.24 -10.00
N GLY A 88 -10.56 -0.06 -9.95
CA GLY A 88 -10.19 -1.02 -11.00
C GLY A 88 -8.69 -1.13 -11.22
N GLY A 89 -7.89 -0.78 -10.19
CA GLY A 89 -6.43 -0.69 -10.30
C GLY A 89 -5.91 0.55 -11.03
N ASN A 90 -6.75 1.45 -11.55
CA ASN A 90 -6.30 2.62 -12.31
C ASN A 90 -5.32 3.46 -11.49
N ALA A 91 -4.11 3.63 -12.01
CA ALA A 91 -3.01 4.24 -11.28
C ALA A 91 -3.23 5.74 -11.06
N ALA A 92 -3.79 6.47 -12.04
CA ALA A 92 -4.04 7.91 -11.91
C ALA A 92 -5.15 8.22 -10.89
N ASP A 93 -6.23 7.44 -10.91
CA ASP A 93 -7.34 7.57 -9.96
C ASP A 93 -6.86 7.24 -8.53
N LEU A 94 -6.09 6.15 -8.38
CA LEU A 94 -5.49 5.78 -7.09
C LEU A 94 -4.51 6.84 -6.60
N LYS A 95 -3.74 7.50 -7.46
CA LYS A 95 -2.81 8.56 -7.04
C LYS A 95 -3.55 9.68 -6.35
N THR A 96 -4.62 10.16 -6.98
CA THR A 96 -5.47 11.23 -6.44
C THR A 96 -6.08 10.78 -5.10
N TRP A 97 -6.64 9.58 -5.05
CA TRP A 97 -7.26 9.07 -3.83
C TRP A 97 -6.26 8.88 -2.68
N LEU A 98 -5.03 8.44 -2.97
CA LEU A 98 -4.03 8.12 -1.96
C LEU A 98 -3.26 9.34 -1.46
N LEU A 99 -3.00 10.32 -2.33
CA LEU A 99 -2.23 11.52 -1.96
C LEU A 99 -3.10 12.69 -1.51
N GLU A 100 -4.28 12.84 -2.12
CA GLU A 100 -5.17 13.97 -1.85
C GLU A 100 -6.36 13.57 -0.95
N GLU A 101 -6.51 12.27 -0.66
CA GLU A 101 -7.68 11.70 0.05
C GLU A 101 -9.02 12.12 -0.58
N ARG A 102 -9.00 12.31 -1.90
CA ARG A 102 -10.08 12.87 -2.70
C ARG A 102 -10.56 11.89 -3.76
N ILE A 103 -11.86 11.91 -4.08
CA ILE A 103 -12.37 11.20 -5.25
C ILE A 103 -11.95 11.98 -6.51
N PRO A 104 -11.34 11.32 -7.53
CA PRO A 104 -10.91 11.99 -8.75
C PRO A 104 -12.08 12.65 -9.49
N ASP A 105 -11.80 13.72 -10.24
CA ASP A 105 -12.82 14.45 -10.99
C ASP A 105 -13.41 13.57 -12.10
N GLY A 106 -14.74 13.56 -12.19
CA GLY A 106 -15.47 12.71 -13.15
C GLY A 106 -15.35 11.21 -12.87
N TRP A 107 -14.85 10.81 -11.69
CA TRP A 107 -14.74 9.41 -11.35
C TRP A 107 -16.11 8.75 -11.17
N GLU A 108 -16.21 7.52 -11.67
CA GLU A 108 -17.31 6.62 -11.38
C GLU A 108 -16.76 5.26 -10.93
N PRO A 109 -17.47 4.51 -10.07
CA PRO A 109 -17.01 3.21 -9.58
C PRO A 109 -16.65 2.26 -10.72
N LYS A 110 -15.54 1.51 -10.69
CA LYS A 110 -15.27 0.57 -11.80
C LYS A 110 -16.12 -0.70 -11.73
N ASN A 111 -16.63 -1.04 -10.54
CA ASN A 111 -17.53 -2.19 -10.38
C ASN A 111 -18.96 -1.82 -10.80
N ARG A 112 -19.43 -2.40 -11.91
CA ARG A 112 -20.80 -2.25 -12.45
C ARG A 112 -21.68 -3.49 -12.24
N SER A 113 -21.25 -4.45 -11.42
CA SER A 113 -22.04 -5.67 -11.17
C SER A 113 -23.35 -5.36 -10.47
N LEU A 114 -24.41 -6.12 -10.79
CA LEU A 114 -25.77 -5.95 -10.25
C LEU A 114 -25.82 -5.81 -8.71
N TYR A 115 -25.03 -6.62 -7.99
CA TYR A 115 -24.99 -6.63 -6.52
C TYR A 115 -23.89 -5.75 -5.91
N GLY A 116 -23.24 -4.90 -6.72
CA GLY A 116 -22.15 -4.05 -6.28
C GLY A 116 -20.96 -4.82 -5.66
N VAL A 117 -20.41 -4.29 -4.59
CA VAL A 117 -19.31 -4.93 -3.84
C VAL A 117 -19.91 -5.87 -2.79
N THR A 118 -19.68 -7.18 -2.94
CA THR A 118 -20.12 -8.17 -1.95
C THR A 118 -18.97 -8.58 -1.04
N ILE A 119 -19.28 -8.96 0.21
CA ILE A 119 -18.30 -9.48 1.17
C ILE A 119 -17.53 -10.68 0.59
N LYS A 120 -18.23 -11.57 -0.13
CA LYS A 120 -17.61 -12.72 -0.79
C LYS A 120 -16.57 -12.30 -1.83
N LYS A 121 -16.89 -11.32 -2.69
CA LYS A 121 -15.96 -10.80 -3.70
C LYS A 121 -14.75 -10.14 -3.04
N LEU A 122 -14.99 -9.31 -2.02
CA LEU A 122 -13.95 -8.62 -1.28
C LEU A 122 -12.99 -9.59 -0.58
N ASN A 123 -13.51 -10.55 0.18
CA ASN A 123 -12.72 -11.58 0.86
C ASN A 123 -11.96 -12.46 -0.14
N GLY A 124 -12.55 -12.73 -1.31
CA GLY A 124 -11.90 -13.46 -2.39
C GLY A 124 -10.67 -12.74 -2.93
N LEU A 125 -10.76 -11.43 -3.18
CA LEU A 125 -9.61 -10.63 -3.62
C LEU A 125 -8.56 -10.47 -2.51
N ALA A 126 -8.99 -10.20 -1.27
CA ALA A 126 -8.08 -10.12 -0.14
C ALA A 126 -7.30 -11.44 0.05
N SER A 127 -7.95 -12.58 -0.15
CA SER A 127 -7.29 -13.90 -0.13
C SER A 127 -6.30 -14.06 -1.29
N GLN A 128 -6.60 -13.57 -2.49
CA GLN A 128 -5.67 -13.59 -3.62
C GLN A 128 -4.42 -12.75 -3.32
N ILE A 129 -4.60 -11.57 -2.71
CA ILE A 129 -3.49 -10.70 -2.28
C ILE A 129 -2.63 -11.41 -1.23
N GLU A 130 -3.23 -11.98 -0.18
CA GLU A 130 -2.48 -12.71 0.86
C GLU A 130 -1.73 -13.93 0.31
N LYS A 131 -2.31 -14.65 -0.66
CA LYS A 131 -1.61 -15.71 -1.39
C LYS A 131 -0.45 -15.16 -2.22
N GLY A 132 -0.63 -14.02 -2.88
CA GLY A 132 0.43 -13.34 -3.62
C GLY A 132 1.61 -12.96 -2.71
N ILE A 133 1.33 -12.39 -1.54
CA ILE A 133 2.34 -12.09 -0.51
C ILE A 133 3.07 -13.36 -0.08
N SER A 134 2.33 -14.45 0.13
CA SER A 134 2.92 -15.74 0.53
C SER A 134 3.83 -16.31 -0.56
N ARG A 135 3.48 -16.13 -1.85
CA ARG A 135 4.33 -16.54 -2.98
C ARG A 135 5.59 -15.69 -3.13
N ALA A 136 5.51 -14.39 -2.87
CA ALA A 136 6.67 -13.49 -2.90
C ALA A 136 7.74 -13.89 -1.86
N GLY A 137 7.33 -14.56 -0.79
CA GLY A 137 8.24 -15.16 0.19
C GLY A 137 8.91 -14.14 1.10
N ASN A 138 10.06 -14.52 1.68
CA ASN A 138 10.80 -13.64 2.57
C ASN A 138 11.65 -12.64 1.78
N LEU A 139 11.30 -11.36 1.86
CA LEU A 139 12.02 -10.27 1.20
C LEU A 139 13.00 -9.53 2.13
N GLU A 140 13.26 -10.03 3.35
CA GLU A 140 14.16 -9.38 4.33
C GLU A 140 15.56 -9.10 3.77
N ALA A 141 16.18 -10.06 3.09
CA ALA A 141 17.49 -9.86 2.48
C ALA A 141 17.47 -8.75 1.41
N LYS A 142 16.37 -8.65 0.65
CA LYS A 142 16.17 -7.60 -0.35
C LYS A 142 16.02 -6.24 0.30
N VAL A 143 15.15 -6.10 1.31
CA VAL A 143 14.93 -4.82 2.00
C VAL A 143 16.18 -4.37 2.77
N LEU A 144 16.96 -5.28 3.33
CA LEU A 144 18.23 -4.97 3.99
C LEU A 144 19.25 -4.42 3.00
N LYS A 145 19.32 -4.99 1.79
CA LYS A 145 20.19 -4.49 0.70
C LYS A 145 19.72 -3.14 0.18
N ASP A 146 18.40 -2.96 0.04
CA ASP A 146 17.78 -1.71 -0.40
C ASP A 146 17.96 -0.58 0.63
N GLY A 147 18.13 -0.94 1.91
CA GLY A 147 18.36 -0.01 3.02
C GLY A 147 17.05 0.50 3.64
N ALA A 148 17.16 1.00 4.87
CA ALA A 148 16.01 1.52 5.63
C ALA A 148 15.34 2.72 4.94
N GLY A 149 16.11 3.50 4.18
CA GLY A 149 15.68 4.76 3.56
C GLY A 149 15.02 4.64 2.18
N LYS A 150 14.84 3.42 1.66
CA LYS A 150 14.16 3.24 0.37
C LYS A 150 12.65 3.24 0.58
N HIS A 151 11.96 4.22 -0.02
CA HIS A 151 10.52 4.46 0.13
C HIS A 151 10.06 4.71 1.58
N MET A 152 10.97 5.19 2.43
CA MET A 152 10.75 5.46 3.85
C MET A 152 11.75 6.53 4.30
N HIS A 153 11.26 7.55 5.00
CA HIS A 153 11.97 8.77 5.38
C HIS A 153 13.48 8.63 5.51
N GLN A 154 14.20 9.06 4.48
CA GLN A 154 15.64 9.30 4.56
C GLN A 154 15.90 10.43 5.56
N GLY A 155 16.45 10.10 6.73
CA GLY A 155 17.12 11.08 7.57
C GLY A 155 16.23 11.97 8.46
N LYS A 156 14.99 11.60 8.77
CA LYS A 156 14.30 12.23 9.92
C LYS A 156 14.77 11.58 11.24
N GLU A 157 16.01 11.89 11.63
CA GLU A 157 16.31 11.93 13.06
C GLU A 157 15.31 12.88 13.72
N LEU A 158 14.78 12.43 14.86
CA LEU A 158 13.83 13.16 15.69
C LEU A 158 14.21 14.65 15.78
N GLN A 159 13.51 15.51 15.06
CA GLN A 159 13.33 16.88 15.54
C GLN A 159 12.46 16.74 16.78
N ALA A 160 13.12 16.57 17.92
CA ALA A 160 12.50 16.72 19.23
C ALA A 160 11.80 18.07 19.24
N ASP A 161 10.48 18.02 19.46
CA ASP A 161 9.64 19.19 19.69
C ASP A 161 10.36 20.15 20.64
N ARG A 162 10.80 21.28 20.10
CA ARG A 162 11.02 22.49 20.88
C ARG A 162 9.76 23.33 20.69
N HIS A 163 8.80 23.17 21.60
CA HIS A 163 7.94 24.24 22.11
C HIS A 163 7.41 23.86 23.49
#